data_AF-B7X0Y7-F1
#
_entry.id   AF-B7X0Y7-F1
#
_cell.length_a   1.000
_cell.length_b   1.000
_cell.length_c   1.000
_cell.angle_alpha   90.00
_cell.angle_beta   90.00
_cell.angle_gamma   90.00
#
_symmetry.space_group_name_H-M   'P 1'
#
loop_
_entity.id
_entity.type
_entity.pdbx_description
1 polymer ?
#
loop_
_entity_poly.entity_id
_entity_poly.type
_entity_poly.pdbx_seq_one_letter_code
_entity_poly.pdbx_strand_id
1 'polypeptide(L)'
;MPSIEVFEKLTGRKFSNAELLHTKVLAFPEEGKRRVVYGLLAEAIDIDYSQKSLSALGEQIKLALCNIERVVPRAFVGQNIRVYEGGNHLDIINDGVGSMGWLIVEEYSI
;
A
#
# COMPACT_ATOMS: atom_id res chain seq x y z
N MET A 1 10.28 4.36 -8.06
CA MET A 1 9.91 4.95 -6.76
C MET A 1 8.92 6.07 -7.04
N PRO A 2 7.74 6.11 -6.40
CA PRO A 2 6.99 7.37 -6.34
C PRO A 2 7.90 8.44 -5.72
N SER A 3 8.02 9.60 -6.34
CA SER A 3 8.77 10.68 -5.72
C SER A 3 8.02 11.10 -4.45
N ILE A 4 8.76 11.34 -3.36
CA ILE A 4 8.23 11.88 -2.09
C ILE A 4 7.22 13.00 -2.33
N GLU A 5 7.48 13.83 -3.35
CA GLU A 5 6.63 14.91 -3.82
C GLU A 5 5.18 14.51 -4.10
N VAL A 6 4.91 13.29 -4.60
CA VAL A 6 3.54 12.80 -4.84
C VAL A 6 2.80 12.64 -3.52
N PHE A 7 3.48 12.17 -2.47
CA PHE A 7 2.85 11.95 -1.17
C PHE A 7 2.75 13.20 -0.33
N GLU A 8 3.72 14.11 -0.43
CA GLU A 8 3.59 15.43 0.19
C GLU A 8 2.39 16.17 -0.42
N LYS A 9 2.14 16.01 -1.73
CA LYS A 9 0.93 16.52 -2.39
C LYS A 9 -0.33 15.80 -1.94
N LEU A 10 -0.28 14.48 -1.73
CA LEU A 10 -1.43 13.68 -1.26
C LEU A 10 -1.85 14.05 0.15
N THR A 11 -0.90 14.17 1.07
CA THR A 11 -1.17 14.23 2.50
C THR A 11 -1.06 15.65 3.07
N GLY A 12 -0.44 16.58 2.34
CA GLY A 12 -0.06 17.89 2.85
C GLY A 12 1.04 17.85 3.93
N ARG A 13 1.59 16.67 4.22
CA ARG A 13 2.64 16.44 5.23
C ARG A 13 3.96 16.19 4.52
N LYS A 14 5.04 16.77 5.05
CA LYS A 14 6.39 16.46 4.59
C LYS A 14 6.86 15.11 5.13
N PHE A 15 7.59 14.36 4.31
CA PHE A 15 8.15 13.07 4.70
C PHE A 15 9.67 13.06 4.56
N SER A 16 10.33 12.45 5.53
CA SER A 16 11.76 12.15 5.51
C SER A 16 12.05 10.81 4.82
N ASN A 17 13.29 10.63 4.37
CA ASN A 17 13.74 9.34 3.84
C ASN A 17 13.64 8.19 4.87
N ALA A 18 13.67 8.50 6.17
CA ALA A 18 13.47 7.50 7.22
C ALA A 18 12.00 7.06 7.32
N GLU A 19 11.05 7.97 7.09
CA GLU A 19 9.62 7.63 7.02
C GLU A 19 9.27 6.82 5.77
N LEU A 20 10.05 6.94 4.69
CA LEU A 20 9.95 6.06 3.53
C LEU A 20 10.40 4.61 3.79
N LEU A 21 11.21 4.40 4.83
CA LEU A 21 11.69 3.07 5.24
C LEU A 21 10.75 2.40 6.25
N HIS A 22 9.58 3.00 6.52
CA HIS A 22 8.65 2.39 7.44
C HIS A 22 8.13 1.05 6.88
N THR A 23 8.44 0.00 7.61
CA THR A 23 8.12 -1.38 7.24
C THR A 23 7.53 -2.07 8.46
N LYS A 24 6.35 -2.65 8.29
CA LYS A 24 5.75 -3.57 9.25
C LYS A 24 6.06 -5.01 8.83
N VAL A 25 6.43 -5.84 9.79
CA VAL A 25 6.62 -7.28 9.56
C VAL A 25 5.68 -8.04 10.49
N LEU A 26 4.83 -8.87 9.92
CA LEU A 26 3.89 -9.72 10.62
C LEU A 26 4.32 -11.18 10.45
N ALA A 27 4.27 -11.94 11.54
CA ALA A 27 4.56 -13.37 11.53
C ALA A 27 3.25 -14.15 11.63
N PHE A 28 3.11 -15.18 10.81
CA PHE A 28 2.00 -16.14 10.85
C PHE A 28 2.58 -17.55 11.04
N PRO A 29 2.97 -17.93 12.28
CA PRO A 29 3.72 -19.15 12.53
C PRO A 29 2.98 -20.43 12.11
N GLU A 30 1.65 -20.48 12.30
CA GLU A 30 0.80 -21.61 11.93
C GLU A 30 0.77 -21.87 10.41
N GLU A 31 1.01 -20.82 9.61
CA GLU A 31 0.98 -20.86 8.15
C GLU A 31 2.39 -20.92 7.55
N GLY A 32 3.44 -20.94 8.39
CA GLY A 32 4.83 -20.93 7.95
C GLY A 32 5.14 -19.72 7.05
N LYS A 33 4.52 -18.56 7.31
CA LYS A 33 4.68 -17.37 6.47
C LYS A 33 4.97 -16.10 7.26
N ARG A 34 5.62 -15.15 6.61
CA ARG A 34 5.76 -13.75 7.03
C ARG A 34 5.11 -12.86 6.02
N ARG A 35 4.54 -11.75 6.50
CA ARG A 35 4.08 -10.66 5.65
C ARG A 35 4.91 -9.42 5.93
N VAL A 36 5.34 -8.76 4.88
CA VAL A 36 6.04 -7.48 4.92
C VAL A 36 5.13 -6.44 4.30
N VAL A 37 4.90 -5.33 5.00
CA VAL A 37 4.05 -4.22 4.55
C VAL A 37 4.88 -2.95 4.59
N TYR A 38 4.94 -2.24 3.48
CA TYR A 38 5.74 -1.02 3.36
C TYR A 38 5.15 -0.05 2.33
N GLY A 39 5.73 1.14 2.27
CA GLY A 39 5.20 2.27 1.51
C GLY A 39 4.50 3.28 2.40
N LEU A 40 4.35 4.51 1.93
CA LEU A 40 3.93 5.62 2.77
C LEU A 40 2.50 5.51 3.30
N LEU A 41 1.62 4.78 2.59
CA LEU A 41 0.28 4.53 3.11
C LEU A 41 0.28 3.49 4.22
N ALA A 42 1.28 2.61 4.36
CA ALA A 42 1.34 1.59 5.41
C ALA A 42 1.19 2.17 6.82
N GLU A 43 1.59 3.43 7.00
CA GLU A 43 1.49 4.18 8.26
C GLU A 43 0.41 5.25 8.28
N ALA A 44 -0.09 5.62 7.12
CA ALA A 44 -1.06 6.70 6.99
C ALA A 44 -2.52 6.21 7.06
N ILE A 45 -2.76 4.91 6.84
CA ILE A 45 -4.11 4.32 6.88
C ILE A 45 -4.21 3.24 7.94
N ASP A 46 -5.33 3.21 8.64
CA ASP A 46 -5.64 2.20 9.64
C ASP A 46 -6.25 0.97 8.96
N ILE A 47 -5.40 0.03 8.56
CA ILE A 47 -5.79 -1.26 7.98
C ILE A 47 -5.28 -2.38 8.87
N ASP A 48 -6.14 -3.37 9.10
CA ASP A 48 -5.73 -4.60 9.77
C ASP A 48 -4.90 -5.47 8.82
N TYR A 49 -3.58 -5.28 8.85
CA TYR A 49 -2.65 -6.08 8.04
C TYR A 49 -2.55 -7.55 8.49
N SER A 50 -3.20 -7.95 9.59
CA SER A 50 -3.23 -9.34 10.06
C SER A 50 -4.25 -10.24 9.36
N GLN A 51 -5.07 -9.68 8.45
CA GLN A 51 -6.04 -10.44 7.65
C GLN A 51 -5.37 -11.62 6.93
N LYS A 52 -5.80 -12.85 7.22
CA LYS A 52 -5.12 -14.07 6.75
C LYS A 52 -5.05 -14.16 5.21
N SER A 53 -6.10 -13.73 4.53
CA SER A 53 -6.21 -13.72 3.06
C SER A 53 -5.68 -12.41 2.46
N LEU A 54 -4.81 -12.49 1.45
CA LEU A 54 -4.40 -11.33 0.67
C LEU A 54 -5.58 -10.70 -0.07
N SER A 55 -6.47 -11.50 -0.64
CA SER A 55 -7.65 -10.97 -1.34
C SER A 55 -8.56 -10.16 -0.42
N ALA A 56 -8.79 -10.66 0.82
CA ALA A 56 -9.58 -9.93 1.81
C ALA A 56 -8.90 -8.63 2.25
N LEU A 57 -7.58 -8.64 2.42
CA LEU A 57 -6.79 -7.44 2.69
C LEU A 57 -6.84 -6.46 1.50
N GLY A 58 -6.79 -6.97 0.28
CA GLY A 58 -6.91 -6.20 -0.96
C GLY A 58 -8.21 -5.42 -1.03
N GLU A 59 -9.34 -6.03 -0.65
CA GLU A 59 -10.63 -5.34 -0.57
C GLU A 59 -10.63 -4.21 0.47
N GLN A 60 -10.01 -4.41 1.65
CA GLN A 60 -9.87 -3.32 2.62
C GLN A 60 -9.02 -2.17 2.08
N ILE A 61 -7.92 -2.47 1.38
CA ILE A 61 -7.07 -1.45 0.75
C ILE A 61 -7.85 -0.70 -0.34
N LYS A 62 -8.68 -1.38 -1.15
CA LYS A 62 -9.54 -0.73 -2.16
C LYS A 62 -10.51 0.26 -1.50
N LEU A 63 -11.13 -0.12 -0.39
CA LEU A 63 -12.03 0.77 0.36
C LEU A 63 -11.29 2.00 0.90
N ALA A 64 -10.10 1.82 1.47
CA ALA A 64 -9.27 2.93 1.94
C ALA A 64 -8.87 3.87 0.78
N LEU A 65 -8.49 3.31 -0.37
CA LEU A 65 -8.17 4.08 -1.58
C LEU A 65 -9.36 4.90 -2.08
N CYS A 66 -10.57 4.35 -2.11
CA CYS A 66 -11.77 5.10 -2.47
C CYS A 66 -11.99 6.31 -1.57
N ASN A 67 -11.67 6.20 -0.28
CA ASN A 67 -11.76 7.33 0.64
C ASN A 67 -10.65 8.37 0.36
N ILE A 68 -9.41 7.93 0.15
CA ILE A 68 -8.28 8.81 -0.18
C ILE A 68 -8.56 9.60 -1.48
N GLU A 69 -9.08 8.94 -2.51
CA GLU A 69 -9.43 9.58 -3.79
C GLU A 69 -10.48 10.68 -3.59
N ARG A 70 -11.49 10.46 -2.74
CA ARG A 70 -12.50 11.49 -2.43
C ARG A 70 -11.91 12.70 -1.73
N VAL A 71 -10.95 12.49 -0.82
CA VAL A 71 -10.32 13.57 -0.06
C VAL A 71 -9.28 14.31 -0.91
N VAL A 72 -8.59 13.60 -1.80
CA VAL A 72 -7.45 14.13 -2.57
C VAL A 72 -7.55 13.78 -4.06
N PRO A 73 -8.63 14.18 -4.76
CA PRO A 73 -8.91 13.72 -6.11
C PRO A 73 -7.83 14.12 -7.13
N ARG A 74 -7.16 15.26 -6.91
CA ARG A 74 -6.10 15.75 -7.81
C ARG A 74 -4.93 14.78 -7.96
N ALA A 75 -4.66 13.98 -6.93
CA ALA A 75 -3.59 13.00 -6.96
C ALA A 75 -3.93 11.74 -7.77
N PHE A 76 -5.18 11.59 -8.21
CA PHE A 76 -5.67 10.47 -9.02
C PHE A 76 -5.98 10.88 -10.47
N VAL A 77 -6.08 12.19 -10.75
CA VAL A 77 -6.36 12.70 -12.10
C VAL A 77 -5.33 12.18 -13.11
N GLY A 78 -5.84 11.59 -14.21
CA GLY A 78 -5.03 11.06 -15.30
C GLY A 78 -4.30 9.76 -14.97
N GLN A 79 -4.60 9.13 -13.84
CA GLN A 79 -4.01 7.86 -13.43
C GLN A 79 -5.10 6.79 -13.32
N ASN A 80 -4.75 5.54 -13.66
CA ASN A 80 -5.63 4.38 -13.49
C ASN A 80 -5.22 3.63 -12.23
N ILE A 81 -5.46 4.25 -11.07
CA ILE A 81 -5.02 3.71 -9.78
C ILE A 81 -5.90 2.54 -9.35
N ARG A 82 -5.27 1.40 -9.05
CA ARG A 82 -5.95 0.21 -8.53
C ARG A 82 -5.05 -0.62 -7.63
N VAL A 83 -5.68 -1.48 -6.82
CA VAL A 83 -4.97 -2.54 -6.09
C VAL A 83 -4.77 -3.72 -7.05
N TYR A 84 -3.52 -4.06 -7.29
CA TYR A 84 -3.11 -5.27 -7.99
C TYR A 84 -2.83 -6.39 -6.99
N GLU A 85 -3.34 -7.58 -7.28
CA GLU A 85 -3.09 -8.80 -6.52
C GLU A 85 -2.32 -9.78 -7.41
N GLY A 86 -1.09 -10.09 -7.01
CA GLY A 86 -0.29 -11.17 -7.54
C GLY A 86 -0.30 -12.38 -6.60
N GLY A 87 0.41 -13.45 -6.97
CA GLY A 87 0.36 -14.72 -6.24
C GLY A 87 0.71 -14.63 -4.75
N ASN A 88 1.59 -13.71 -4.36
CA ASN A 88 2.01 -13.50 -2.98
C ASN A 88 2.17 -12.00 -2.62
N HIS A 89 1.59 -11.09 -3.40
CA HIS A 89 1.76 -9.66 -3.16
C HIS A 89 0.52 -8.84 -3.52
N LEU A 90 0.34 -7.74 -2.81
CA LEU A 90 -0.57 -6.66 -3.17
C LEU A 90 0.25 -5.39 -3.43
N ASP A 91 -0.10 -4.66 -4.46
CA ASP A 91 0.52 -3.36 -4.77
C ASP A 91 -0.55 -2.37 -5.23
N ILE A 92 -0.40 -1.11 -4.83
CA ILE A 92 -1.15 -0.02 -5.44
C ILE A 92 -0.40 0.41 -6.69
N ILE A 93 -1.02 0.21 -7.84
CA ILE A 93 -0.40 0.47 -9.14
C ILE A 93 -1.15 1.57 -9.90
N ASN A 94 -0.46 2.21 -10.84
CA ASN A 94 -1.09 2.88 -11.96
C ASN A 94 -1.10 1.89 -13.13
N ASP A 95 -2.28 1.41 -13.50
CA ASP A 95 -2.43 0.33 -14.48
C ASP A 95 -1.85 0.72 -15.84
N GLY A 96 -1.06 -0.18 -16.42
CA GLY A 96 -0.29 0.08 -17.65
C GLY A 96 1.00 0.89 -17.46
N VAL A 97 1.30 1.38 -16.25
CA VAL A 97 2.54 2.11 -15.92
C VAL A 97 3.39 1.33 -14.93
N GLY A 98 2.81 0.87 -13.82
CA GLY A 98 3.49 0.04 -12.82
C GLY A 98 3.22 0.48 -11.38
N SER A 99 4.07 -0.01 -10.48
CA SER A 99 3.97 0.23 -9.04
C SER A 99 3.96 1.71 -8.70
N MET A 100 2.99 2.12 -7.89
CA MET A 100 3.00 3.44 -7.28
C MET A 100 3.88 3.47 -6.05
N GLY A 101 4.28 2.34 -5.46
CA GLY A 101 5.01 2.30 -4.18
C GLY A 101 4.26 2.97 -3.01
N TRP A 102 2.94 3.13 -3.14
CA TRP A 102 2.07 3.73 -2.12
C TRP A 102 1.82 2.80 -0.96
N LEU A 103 1.53 1.55 -1.27
CA LEU A 103 1.41 0.46 -0.32
C LEU A 103 1.77 -0.81 -1.07
N ILE A 104 2.73 -1.54 -0.53
CA ILE A 104 3.10 -2.86 -1.01
C ILE A 104 3.00 -3.82 0.17
N VAL A 105 2.37 -4.96 -0.08
CA VAL A 105 2.25 -6.07 0.86
C VAL A 105 2.84 -7.29 0.17
N GLU A 106 3.78 -7.98 0.81
CA GLU A 106 4.41 -9.18 0.27
C GLU A 106 4.37 -10.30 1.31
N GLU A 107 4.05 -11.51 0.86
CA GLU A 107 4.10 -12.73 1.67
C GLU A 107 5.29 -13.61 1.26
N TYR A 108 5.94 -14.15 2.29
CA TYR A 108 7.12 -14.99 2.18
C TYR A 108 6.92 -16.26 2.99
N SER A 109 7.09 -17.42 2.36
CA SER A 109 7.20 -18.70 3.08
C SER A 109 8.50 -18.75 3.87
N ILE A 110 8.48 -19.37 5.05
CA ILE A 110 9.62 -19.57 5.95
C ILE A 110 9.98 -21.05 6.00
#